data_AF-A0A434ZMM6-F1
#
_entry.id   AF-A0A434ZMM6-F1
#
_cell.length_a   1.000
_cell.length_b   1.000
_cell.length_c   1.000
_cell.angle_alpha   90.00
_cell.angle_beta   90.00
_cell.angle_gamma   90.00
#
_symmetry.space_group_name_H-M   'P 1'
#
loop_
_entity.id
_entity.type
_entity.pdbx_description
1 polymer ?
#
loop_
_entity_poly.entity_id
_entity_poly.type
_entity_poly.pdbx_seq_one_letter_code
_entity_poly.pdbx_strand_id
1 'polypeptide(L)' 'MSDYFFSGESRTGEKLFIAPITSDVAAAHNIADSESIGYFLYQKPANSHNSDVCILAKLPSEDAAFELGRLLGLS' A
#
# COMPACT_ATOMS: atom_id res chain seq x y z
N MET A 1 8.63 -15.74 -0.88
CA MET A 1 7.50 -14.92 -1.33
C MET A 1 8.09 -13.61 -1.76
N SER A 2 7.95 -13.25 -3.03
CA SER A 2 8.49 -11.99 -3.54
C SER A 2 7.64 -10.86 -2.99
N ASP A 3 8.23 -9.93 -2.25
CA ASP A 3 7.56 -8.70 -1.83
C ASP A 3 7.31 -7.84 -3.08
N TYR A 4 6.20 -8.08 -3.78
CA TYR A 4 5.82 -7.27 -4.93
C TYR A 4 5.44 -5.88 -4.45
N PHE A 5 6.24 -4.91 -4.88
CA PHE A 5 6.06 -3.51 -4.58
C PHE A 5 5.74 -2.80 -5.87
N PHE A 6 4.49 -2.37 -6.03
CA PHE A 6 4.11 -1.47 -7.11
C PHE A 6 4.08 -0.05 -6.60
N SER A 7 4.67 0.86 -7.35
CA SER A 7 4.62 2.28 -6.99
C SER A 7 4.33 3.15 -8.19
N GLY A 8 3.75 4.32 -7.93
CA GLY A 8 3.47 5.31 -8.96
C GLY A 8 3.18 6.65 -8.33
N GLU A 9 3.14 7.68 -9.17
CA GLU A 9 2.85 9.03 -8.76
C GLU A 9 1.43 9.41 -9.20
N SER A 10 0.62 9.88 -8.25
CA SER A 10 -0.66 10.48 -8.51
C SER A 10 -0.47 11.81 -9.24
N ARG A 11 -1.51 12.26 -9.96
CA ARG A 11 -1.55 13.60 -10.57
C ARG A 11 -1.37 14.75 -9.56
N THR A 12 -1.63 14.47 -8.28
CA THR A 12 -1.47 15.41 -7.15
C THR A 12 -0.05 15.42 -6.57
N GLY A 13 0.88 14.61 -7.09
CA GLY A 13 2.26 14.48 -6.59
C GLY A 13 2.41 13.54 -5.39
N GLU A 14 1.33 12.85 -4.99
CA GLU A 14 1.37 11.84 -3.94
C GLU A 14 1.84 10.50 -4.51
N LYS A 15 2.64 9.75 -3.75
CA LYS A 15 3.06 8.41 -4.18
C LYS A 15 2.02 7.37 -3.77
N LEU A 16 1.53 6.61 -4.73
CA LEU A 16 0.68 5.45 -4.54
C LEU A 16 1.55 4.20 -4.45
N PHE A 17 1.20 3.31 -3.51
CA PHE A 17 1.88 2.06 -3.29
C PHE A 17 0.88 0.92 -3.19
N ILE A 18 1.24 -0.22 -3.78
CA ILE A 18 0.63 -1.50 -3.47
C ILE A 18 1.72 -2.39 -2.88
N ALA A 19 1.61 -2.64 -1.58
CA ALA A 19 2.58 -3.44 -0.84
C ALA A 19 1.98 -3.96 0.48
N PRO A 20 2.63 -4.92 1.14
CA PRO A 20 2.35 -5.24 2.53
C PRO A 20 2.61 -4.03 3.44
N ILE A 21 1.81 -3.86 4.49
CA ILE A 21 2.03 -2.82 5.50
C ILE A 21 2.96 -3.34 6.60
N THR A 22 3.81 -2.48 7.14
CA THR A 22 4.66 -2.83 8.29
C THR A 22 3.85 -2.83 9.58
N SER A 23 4.36 -3.49 10.62
CA SER A 23 3.75 -3.49 11.95
C SER A 23 3.57 -2.06 12.51
N ASP A 24 4.49 -1.14 12.22
CA ASP A 24 4.39 0.26 12.62
C ASP A 24 3.19 0.96 11.98
N VAL A 25 2.93 0.71 10.69
CA VAL A 25 1.78 1.23 9.96
C VAL A 25 0.49 0.59 10.48
N ALA A 26 0.47 -0.73 10.67
CA ALA A 26 -0.70 -1.42 11.22
C ALA A 26 -1.09 -0.86 12.60
N ALA A 27 -0.10 -0.65 13.48
CA ALA A 27 -0.31 -0.06 14.80
C ALA A 27 -0.83 1.38 14.72
N ALA A 28 -0.27 2.21 13.83
CA ALA A 28 -0.71 3.60 13.64
C ALA A 28 -2.17 3.69 13.15
N HIS A 29 -2.63 2.70 12.38
CA HIS A 29 -3.99 2.65 11.84
C HIS A 29 -4.96 1.77 12.65
N ASN A 30 -4.56 1.27 13.83
CA ASN A 30 -5.34 0.35 14.66
C ASN A 30 -5.79 -0.93 13.92
N ILE A 31 -4.97 -1.42 12.99
CA ILE A 31 -5.19 -2.68 12.27
C ILE A 31 -4.63 -3.82 13.11
N ALA A 32 -5.41 -4.86 13.36
CA ALA A 32 -4.94 -6.03 14.09
C ALA A 32 -3.84 -6.77 13.31
N ASP A 33 -2.90 -7.42 14.00
CA ASP A 33 -1.80 -8.15 13.35
C ASP A 33 -2.26 -9.28 12.42
N SER A 34 -3.43 -9.87 12.68
CA SER A 34 -4.04 -10.85 11.78
C SER A 34 -4.61 -10.22 10.51
N GLU A 35 -4.98 -8.95 10.57
CA GLU A 35 -5.53 -8.19 9.45
C GLU A 35 -4.47 -7.45 8.64
N SER A 36 -3.27 -7.23 9.20
CA SER A 36 -2.13 -6.63 8.50
C SER A 36 -1.44 -7.59 7.53
N ILE A 37 -1.80 -8.88 7.57
CA ILE A 37 -1.37 -9.88 6.61
C ILE A 37 -2.10 -9.67 5.27
N GLY A 38 -1.33 -9.31 4.23
CA GLY A 38 -1.83 -9.14 2.86
C GLY A 38 -1.22 -7.93 2.16
N TYR A 39 -1.78 -7.57 1.00
CA TYR A 39 -1.39 -6.39 0.24
C TYR A 39 -2.38 -5.26 0.49
N PHE A 40 -1.86 -4.03 0.55
CA PHE A 40 -2.66 -2.83 0.76
C PHE A 40 -2.35 -1.81 -0.32
N LEU A 41 -3.40 -1.12 -0.76
CA LEU A 41 -3.26 0.12 -1.51
C LEU A 41 -3.18 1.27 -0.50
N TYR A 42 -2.07 2.00 -0.50
CA TYR A 42 -1.91 3.17 0.35
C TYR A 42 -1.18 4.30 -0.37
N GLN A 43 -1.46 5.52 0.07
CA GLN A 43 -0.80 6.73 -0.42
C GLN A 43 0.19 7.24 0.63
N LYS A 44 1.32 7.79 0.16
CA LYS A 44 2.28 8.46 1.01
C LYS A 44 2.62 9.85 0.43
N PRO A 45 2.55 10.92 1.24
CA PRO A 45 3.10 12.21 0.84
C PRO A 45 4.62 12.10 0.65
N ALA A 46 5.17 12.82 -0.34
CA ALA A 46 6.58 12.70 -0.72
C ALA A 46 7.58 12.95 0.42
N ASN A 47 7.20 13.73 1.43
CA ASN A 47 8.04 14.12 2.58
C ASN A 47 7.51 13.66 3.94
N SER A 48 6.70 12.60 3.99
CA SER A 48 6.14 12.10 5.26
C SER A 48 6.91 10.94 5.88
N HIS A 49 6.73 10.76 7.18
CA HIS A 49 7.26 9.62 7.91
C HIS A 49 6.67 8.31 7.35
N ASN A 50 7.36 7.18 7.54
CA ASN A 50 6.85 5.88 7.02
C ASN A 50 5.49 5.47 7.61
N SER A 51 5.15 5.98 8.79
CA SER A 51 3.87 5.78 9.47
C SER A 51 2.76 6.71 8.98
N ASP A 52 3.09 7.78 8.23
CA ASP A 52 2.11 8.70 7.67
C ASP A 52 1.68 8.23 6.28
N VAL A 53 0.98 7.10 6.25
CA VAL A 53 0.35 6.59 5.04
C VAL A 53 -1.16 6.74 5.14
N CYS A 54 -1.82 6.94 4.00
CA CYS A 54 -3.27 6.88 3.92
C CYS A 54 -3.64 5.54 3.29
N ILE A 55 -4.09 4.59 4.10
CA ILE A 55 -4.56 3.29 3.61
C ILE A 55 -5.90 3.50 2.89
N LEU A 56 -5.92 3.24 1.59
CA LEU A 56 -7.10 3.40 0.75
C LEU A 56 -7.93 2.12 0.71
N ALA A 57 -7.27 0.97 0.58
CA ALA A 57 -7.95 -0.32 0.49
C ALA A 57 -7.04 -1.48 0.91
N LYS A 58 -7.64 -2.53 1.50
CA LYS A 58 -7.02 -3.84 1.64
C LYS A 58 -7.32 -4.68 0.41
N LEU A 59 -6.33 -5.37 -0.12
CA LEU A 59 -6.46 -6.21 -1.30
C LEU A 59 -6.67 -7.67 -0.88
N PRO A 60 -7.62 -8.39 -1.50
CA PRO A 60 -8.01 -9.73 -1.06
C PRO A 60 -6.99 -10.81 -1.45
N SER A 61 -6.14 -10.57 -2.44
CA SER A 61 -5.15 -11.52 -2.94
C SER A 61 -3.98 -10.82 -3.65
N GLU A 62 -2.91 -11.58 -3.90
CA GLU A 62 -1.78 -11.14 -4.73
C GLU A 62 -2.20 -10.84 -6.18
N ASP A 63 -3.09 -11.65 -6.75
CA ASP A 63 -3.61 -11.41 -8.10
C ASP A 63 -4.35 -10.07 -8.19
N ALA A 64 -5.15 -9.73 -7.17
CA ALA A 64 -5.83 -8.44 -7.11
C ALA A 64 -4.84 -7.27 -7.01
N ALA A 65 -3.72 -7.45 -6.31
CA ALA A 65 -2.64 -6.46 -6.24
C ALA A 65 -1.97 -6.24 -7.60
N PHE A 66 -1.70 -7.33 -8.33
CA PHE A 66 -1.10 -7.27 -9.65
C PHE A 66 -2.05 -6.64 -10.69
N GLU A 67 -3.30 -7.09 -10.73
CA GLU A 67 -4.31 -6.51 -11.63
C GLU A 67 -4.53 -5.04 -11.36
N LEU A 68 -4.63 -4.65 -10.08
CA LEU A 68 -4.79 -3.25 -9.71
C LEU A 68 -3.55 -2.41 -10.04
N GLY A 69 -2.34 -2.93 -9.80
CA GLY A 69 -1.10 -2.28 -10.19
C GLY A 69 -1.06 -2.00 -11.68
N ARG A 70 -1.46 -2.99 -12.50
CA ARG A 70 -1.56 -2.85 -13.95
C ARG A 70 -2.64 -1.85 -14.38
N LEU A 71 -3.82 -1.86 -13.75
CA LEU A 71 -4.91 -0.92 -14.04
C LEU A 71 -4.54 0.52 -13.72
N LEU A 72 -3.81 0.73 -12.63
CA LEU A 72 -3.33 2.03 -12.18
C LEU A 72 -2.05 2.46 -12.91
N GLY A 73 -1.44 1.60 -13.73
CA GLY A 73 -0.19 1.88 -14.43
C GLY A 73 1.00 2.03 -13.49
N LEU A 74 0.98 1.36 -12.34
CA LEU A 74 2.08 1.33 -11.39
C LEU A 74 3.21 0.44 -11.92
N SER A 75 4.45 0.78 -11.58
CA SER A 75 5.67 0.12 -12.04
C SER A 75 6.53 -0.38 -10.90
#